data_AF-A0A239DC34-F1
#
_entry.id   AF-A0A239DC34-F1
#
_cell.length_a   1.000
_cell.length_b   1.000
_cell.length_c   1.000
_cell.angle_alpha   90.00
_cell.angle_beta   90.00
_cell.angle_gamma   90.00
#
_symmetry.space_group_name_H-M   'P 1'
#
loop_
_entity.id
_entity.type
_entity.pdbx_description
1 polymer ?
#
loop_
_entity_poly.entity_id
_entity_poly.type
_entity_poly.pdbx_seq_one_letter_code
_entity_poly.pdbx_strand_id
1 'polypeptide(L)' 'MKFCWCTITVKNMEDSLKFYQEIVGLSISGRFQAGPGMENSFLGDDLTKAASLSKL' A
#
# COMPACT_ATOMS: atom_id res chain seq x y z
N MET A 1 7.85 15.53 15.70
CA MET A 1 7.20 14.90 14.52
C MET A 1 7.38 13.39 14.58
N LYS A 2 6.39 12.61 14.13
CA LYS A 2 6.45 11.15 14.00
C LYS A 2 6.41 10.77 12.53
N PHE A 3 7.01 9.65 12.16
CA PHE A 3 6.92 9.08 10.82
C PHE A 3 5.49 8.59 10.56
N CYS A 4 4.87 9.02 9.45
CA CYS A 4 3.46 8.72 9.15
C CYS A 4 3.32 7.54 8.17
N TRP A 5 4.00 7.61 7.01
CA TRP A 5 4.07 6.56 5.99
C TRP A 5 5.15 6.81 4.94
N CYS A 6 5.43 5.80 4.12
CA CYS A 6 6.15 5.94 2.86
C CYS A 6 5.34 5.37 1.68
N THR A 7 5.68 5.79 0.46
CA THR A 7 5.07 5.27 -0.77
C THR A 7 6.08 4.37 -1.49
N ILE A 8 5.65 3.18 -1.88
CA ILE A 8 6.44 2.17 -2.59
C ILE A 8 5.81 1.97 -3.97
N THR A 9 6.59 2.18 -5.03
CA THR A 9 6.09 1.91 -6.38
C THR A 9 6.28 0.44 -6.70
N VAL A 10 5.25 -0.22 -7.22
CA VAL A 10 5.26 -1.65 -7.50
C VAL A 10 4.86 -1.95 -8.94
N LYS A 11 5.47 -2.99 -9.51
CA LYS A 11 5.18 -3.44 -10.87
C LYS A 11 3.87 -4.24 -10.96
N ASN A 12 3.61 -5.10 -9.98
CA ASN A 12 2.38 -5.87 -9.88
C ASN A 12 1.74 -5.63 -8.51
N MET A 13 0.55 -5.04 -8.52
CA MET A 13 -0.15 -4.69 -7.29
C MET A 13 -0.63 -5.95 -6.55
N GLU A 14 -1.20 -6.93 -7.25
CA GLU A 14 -1.75 -8.13 -6.62
C GLU A 14 -0.68 -8.98 -5.93
N ASP A 15 0.47 -9.19 -6.58
CA ASP A 15 1.60 -9.93 -5.97
C ASP A 15 2.16 -9.18 -4.76
N SER A 16 2.24 -7.85 -4.86
CA SER A 16 2.74 -7.02 -3.77
C SER A 16 1.78 -7.03 -2.58
N LEU A 17 0.48 -6.92 -2.83
CA LEU A 17 -0.55 -7.01 -1.79
C LEU A 17 -0.53 -8.37 -1.09
N LYS A 18 -0.33 -9.47 -1.82
CA LYS A 18 -0.14 -10.80 -1.20
C LYS A 18 1.10 -10.83 -0.32
N PHE A 19 2.23 -10.33 -0.79
CA PHE A 19 3.45 -10.26 0.02
C PHE A 19 3.23 -9.45 1.32
N TYR A 20 2.68 -8.23 1.21
CA TYR A 20 2.48 -7.39 2.39
C TYR A 20 1.40 -7.93 3.34
N GLN A 21 0.38 -8.64 2.85
CA GLN A 21 -0.64 -9.27 3.71
C GLN A 21 -0.19 -10.59 4.32
N GLU A 22 0.35 -11.51 3.52
CA GLU A 22 0.62 -12.89 3.95
C GLU A 22 2.00 -13.04 4.59
N ILE A 23 3.00 -12.29 4.11
CA ILE A 23 4.39 -12.40 4.60
C ILE A 23 4.66 -11.34 5.66
N VAL A 24 4.30 -10.09 5.40
CA VAL A 24 4.53 -8.97 6.34
C VAL A 24 3.42 -8.86 7.40
N GLY A 25 2.21 -9.34 7.09
CA GLY A 25 1.08 -9.32 8.02
C GLY A 25 0.33 -7.98 8.09
N LEU A 26 0.47 -7.11 7.09
CA LEU A 26 -0.23 -5.83 7.02
C LEU A 26 -1.60 -5.98 6.39
N SER A 27 -2.63 -5.44 7.05
CA SER A 27 -3.99 -5.34 6.50
C SER A 27 -4.11 -4.19 5.50
N ILE A 28 -4.98 -4.35 4.50
CA ILE A 28 -5.34 -3.26 3.58
C ILE A 28 -6.30 -2.31 4.30
N SER A 29 -5.90 -1.04 4.47
CA SER A 29 -6.72 0.00 5.09
C SER A 29 -7.46 0.88 4.07
N GLY A 30 -7.11 0.80 2.79
CA GLY A 30 -7.88 1.45 1.73
C GLY A 30 -7.27 1.26 0.34
N ARG A 31 -8.11 1.18 -0.69
CA ARG A 31 -7.69 1.02 -2.09
C ARG A 31 -8.49 1.99 -2.96
N PHE A 32 -7.82 2.71 -3.85
CA PHE A 32 -8.47 3.66 -4.75
C PHE A 32 -7.66 3.82 -6.04
N GLN A 33 -8.36 4.15 -7.12
CA GLN A 33 -7.71 4.57 -8.36
C GLN A 33 -7.41 6.06 -8.29
N ALA A 34 -6.13 6.40 -8.37
CA ALA A 34 -5.69 7.80 -8.36
C ALA A 34 -5.77 8.45 -9.75
N GLY A 35 -5.97 7.66 -10.81
CA GLY A 35 -6.13 8.11 -12.18
C GLY A 35 -6.13 6.94 -13.18
N PRO A 36 -6.25 7.21 -14.49
CA PRO A 36 -6.21 6.16 -15.52
C PRO A 36 -4.90 5.38 -15.46
N GLY A 37 -4.99 4.07 -15.17
CA GLY A 37 -3.83 3.18 -15.05
C GLY A 37 -3.10 3.25 -13.70
N MET A 38 -3.45 4.21 -12.83
CA MET A 38 -2.82 4.37 -11.53
C MET A 38 -3.67 3.80 -10.41
N GLU A 39 -3.08 2.86 -9.68
CA GLU A 39 -3.73 2.19 -8.58
C GLU A 39 -2.95 2.37 -7.28
N ASN A 40 -3.66 2.75 -6.21
CA ASN A 40 -3.09 2.97 -4.90
C ASN A 40 -3.76 2.11 -3.82
N SER A 41 -2.92 1.48 -2.99
CA SER A 41 -3.36 0.71 -1.82
C SER A 41 -2.59 1.13 -0.57
N PHE A 42 -3.31 1.49 0.49
CA PHE A 42 -2.76 1.73 1.82
C PHE A 42 -2.79 0.44 2.63
N LEU A 43 -1.66 0.14 3.29
CA LEU A 43 -1.52 -1.00 4.19
C LEU A 43 -1.07 -0.54 5.58
N GLY A 44 -1.60 -1.19 6.61
CA GLY A 44 -1.32 -0.89 8.02
C GLY A 44 -2.48 -0.19 8.75
N ASP A 45 -2.35 -0.11 10.07
CA ASP A 45 -3.40 0.33 11.00
C ASP A 45 -3.38 1.85 11.24
N ASP A 46 -4.47 2.41 11.79
CA ASP A 46 -4.76 3.86 11.88
C ASP A 46 -3.65 4.75 12.49
N LEU A 47 -2.72 4.18 13.26
CA LEU A 47 -1.60 4.91 13.87
C LEU A 47 -0.30 4.89 13.04
N THR A 48 -0.16 3.94 12.11
CA THR A 48 1.04 3.78 11.28
C THR A 48 0.64 3.26 9.90
N LYS A 49 0.45 4.15 8.94
CA LYS A 49 0.32 3.76 7.53
C LYS A 49 1.71 3.30 7.09
N ALA A 50 1.97 2.00 7.04
CA ALA A 50 3.34 1.51 6.85
C ALA A 50 3.82 1.70 5.40
N ALA A 51 2.92 1.52 4.42
CA ALA A 51 3.25 1.69 3.01
C ALA A 51 2.01 2.05 2.17
N SER A 52 2.18 2.98 1.24
CA SER A 52 1.26 3.21 0.11
C SER A 52 1.87 2.55 -1.11
N LEU A 53 1.21 1.55 -1.70
CA LEU A 53 1.62 0.98 -2.98
C LEU A 53 1.08 1.85 -4.12
N SER A 54 1.90 2.15 -5.12
CA SER A 54 1.49 2.87 -6.34
C SER A 54 1.92 2.07 -7.56
N LYS A 55 1.02 1.85 -8.52
CA LYS A 55 1.37 1.34 -9.85
C LYS A 55 1.22 2.47 -10.88
N LEU A 56 2.24 2.63 -11.73
CA LEU A 56 2.23 3.49 -12.92
C LEU A 56 1.95 2.64 -14.17
#